data_AF-A0A0F7RXU7-F1
#
_entry.id   AF-A0A0F7RXU7-F1
#
_cell.length_a   1.000
_cell.length_b   1.000
_cell.length_c   1.000
_cell.angle_alpha   90.00
_cell.angle_beta   90.00
_cell.angle_gamma   90.00
#
_symmetry.space_group_name_H-M   'P 1'
#
loop_
_entity.id
_entity.type
_entity.pdbx_description
1 polymer ?
#
loop_
_entity_poly.entity_id
_entity_poly.type
_entity_poly.pdbx_seq_one_letter_code
_entity_poly.pdbx_strand_id
1 'polypeptide(L)'
;KAPVYNPVATCLADGKTIVTGPKRNDGNSSGCGGGWEYQCSCQQPWTDDVNPEVGYAFAAMTSTTEDENECACYVAEFSGSKPGKINTLFYQVINDGGDVTSDGLDILVPGMGIGAMTQGCKNQWPNSDISSWGKQYGGLDHDAAGCANLPKDLQRGCMWRMTEWGDSVTMKGKPQRVRCSKGHIDRTGCQRKDEPAATFQGHYDTSKNGPAPDGYIPDSAVCGIGGSGSSRRSAGQPFVARRHHLHHPTVHQGAADAGTCKA
;
A
#
# COMPACT_ATOMS: atom_id res chain seq x y z
N LYS A 1 -12.27 1.58 7.61
CA LYS A 1 -12.15 0.15 7.86
C LYS A 1 -11.28 -0.05 9.11
N ALA A 2 -9.97 0.23 9.06
CA ALA A 2 -9.16 0.44 10.27
C ALA A 2 -9.07 1.90 10.80
N PRO A 3 -8.60 2.12 12.07
CA PRO A 3 -8.25 3.44 12.62
C PRO A 3 -6.97 4.03 11.99
N VAL A 4 -7.13 4.72 10.87
CA VAL A 4 -6.02 5.25 10.06
C VAL A 4 -6.06 6.77 9.95
N TYR A 5 -4.93 7.38 9.59
CA TYR A 5 -4.88 8.80 9.23
C TYR A 5 -5.60 9.07 7.90
N ASN A 6 -5.41 8.19 6.91
CA ASN A 6 -6.14 8.17 5.64
C ASN A 6 -6.25 6.72 5.16
N PRO A 7 -7.27 6.32 4.39
CA PRO A 7 -7.33 4.98 3.81
C PRO A 7 -6.34 4.81 2.65
N VAL A 8 -6.05 3.57 2.23
CA VAL A 8 -5.16 3.24 1.09
C VAL A 8 -5.61 3.89 -0.21
N ALA A 9 -4.71 4.60 -0.87
CA ALA A 9 -5.00 5.30 -2.12
C ALA A 9 -5.43 4.35 -3.24
N THR A 10 -6.50 4.73 -3.93
CA THR A 10 -6.99 4.10 -5.15
C THR A 10 -6.80 5.08 -6.31
N CYS A 11 -6.76 4.53 -7.52
CA CYS A 11 -6.53 5.27 -8.76
C CYS A 11 -7.69 5.09 -9.74
N LEU A 12 -7.83 6.04 -10.67
CA LEU A 12 -8.63 5.84 -11.88
C LEU A 12 -7.97 4.78 -12.78
N ALA A 13 -8.64 4.44 -13.89
CA ALA A 13 -8.19 3.38 -14.81
C ALA A 13 -6.76 3.56 -15.33
N ASP A 14 -6.24 4.80 -15.39
CA ASP A 14 -4.85 5.10 -15.76
C ASP A 14 -3.80 4.59 -14.76
N GLY A 15 -4.22 4.09 -13.59
CA GLY A 15 -3.37 3.59 -12.52
C GLY A 15 -2.54 4.67 -11.80
N LYS A 16 -2.81 5.95 -12.08
CA LYS A 16 -1.96 7.08 -11.63
C LYS A 16 -2.74 8.23 -11.02
N THR A 17 -3.94 8.50 -11.52
CA THR A 17 -4.77 9.60 -11.02
C THR A 17 -5.46 9.17 -9.74
N ILE A 18 -5.02 9.73 -8.61
CA ILE A 18 -5.56 9.40 -7.28
C ILE A 18 -7.04 9.78 -7.21
N VAL A 19 -7.85 8.85 -6.76
CA VAL A 19 -9.27 9.08 -6.53
C VAL A 19 -9.46 9.85 -5.23
N THR A 20 -10.19 10.95 -5.32
CA THR A 20 -10.43 11.89 -4.20
C THR A 20 -11.89 12.30 -4.16
N GLY A 21 -12.31 12.83 -3.01
CA GLY A 21 -13.67 13.34 -2.81
C GLY A 21 -14.65 12.31 -2.22
N PRO A 22 -15.92 12.70 -2.05
CA PRO A 22 -16.89 11.97 -1.25
C PRO A 22 -17.30 10.61 -1.83
N LYS A 23 -17.11 10.40 -3.14
CA LYS A 23 -17.48 9.16 -3.84
C LYS A 23 -16.61 7.95 -3.49
N ARG A 24 -15.48 8.16 -2.82
CA ARG A 24 -14.58 7.07 -2.39
C ARG A 24 -15.19 6.15 -1.33
N ASN A 25 -16.24 6.61 -0.65
CA ASN A 25 -16.98 5.80 0.32
C ASN A 25 -18.14 5.03 -0.32
N ASP A 26 -18.31 5.08 -1.64
CA ASP A 26 -19.32 4.30 -2.35
C ASP A 26 -18.88 2.83 -2.45
N GLY A 27 -19.71 1.91 -1.94
CA GLY A 27 -19.43 0.46 -2.00
C GLY A 27 -19.36 -0.09 -3.42
N ASN A 28 -19.91 0.62 -4.42
CA ASN A 28 -19.87 0.24 -5.83
C ASN A 28 -18.72 0.90 -6.60
N SER A 29 -17.83 1.62 -5.92
CA SER A 29 -16.73 2.35 -6.55
C SER A 29 -15.64 1.45 -7.13
N SER A 30 -15.49 0.22 -6.63
CA SER A 30 -14.45 -0.72 -7.09
C SER A 30 -14.67 -1.17 -8.53
N GLY A 31 -13.63 -1.06 -9.35
CA GLY A 31 -13.61 -1.55 -10.73
C GLY A 31 -13.81 -3.07 -10.85
N CYS A 32 -13.56 -3.84 -9.79
CA CYS A 32 -13.89 -5.27 -9.76
C CYS A 32 -15.40 -5.51 -9.78
N GLY A 33 -16.20 -4.56 -9.29
CA GLY A 33 -17.66 -4.55 -9.35
C GLY A 33 -18.23 -3.68 -10.48
N GLY A 34 -17.39 -3.21 -11.41
CA GLY A 34 -17.80 -2.32 -12.50
C GLY A 34 -17.74 -0.82 -12.18
N GLY A 35 -17.17 -0.44 -11.04
CA GLY A 35 -16.88 0.95 -10.68
C GLY A 35 -15.65 1.53 -11.40
N TRP A 36 -15.11 2.61 -10.84
CA TRP A 36 -14.04 3.43 -11.45
C TRP A 36 -12.74 3.47 -10.64
N GLU A 37 -12.68 2.80 -9.49
CA GLU A 37 -11.52 2.76 -8.60
C GLU A 37 -10.74 1.46 -8.77
N TYR A 38 -9.43 1.60 -8.94
CA TYR A 38 -8.49 0.51 -9.18
C TYR A 38 -7.24 0.66 -8.30
N GLN A 39 -6.44 -0.40 -8.24
CA GLN A 39 -5.13 -0.35 -7.60
C GLN A 39 -4.22 0.66 -8.30
N CYS A 40 -3.51 1.49 -7.53
CA CYS A 40 -2.53 2.42 -8.10
C CYS A 40 -1.28 1.66 -8.57
N SER A 41 -0.78 1.97 -9.76
CA SER A 41 0.43 1.32 -10.31
C SER A 41 1.68 1.59 -9.47
N CYS A 42 1.70 2.60 -8.59
CA CYS A 42 2.83 2.80 -7.68
C CYS A 42 2.89 1.76 -6.53
N GLN A 43 1.80 1.03 -6.28
CA GLN A 43 1.66 0.05 -5.21
C GLN A 43 2.14 -1.32 -5.70
N GLN A 44 3.41 -1.36 -6.11
CA GLN A 44 4.12 -2.55 -6.58
C GLN A 44 5.29 -2.85 -5.64
N PRO A 45 5.78 -4.10 -5.61
CA PRO A 45 6.91 -4.47 -4.79
C PRO A 45 8.21 -3.85 -5.29
N TRP A 46 9.19 -3.74 -4.40
CA TRP A 46 10.54 -3.28 -4.74
C TRP A 46 11.60 -3.92 -3.83
N THR A 47 12.84 -3.93 -4.29
CA THR A 47 14.01 -4.36 -3.50
C THR A 47 14.62 -3.14 -2.83
N ASP A 48 15.18 -3.32 -1.63
CA ASP A 48 15.94 -2.28 -0.96
C ASP A 48 17.18 -1.88 -1.77
N ASP A 49 17.52 -0.59 -1.76
CA ASP A 49 18.63 -0.06 -2.57
C ASP A 49 20.01 -0.41 -1.98
N VAL A 50 20.11 -0.77 -0.68
CA VAL A 50 21.39 -1.11 -0.03
C VAL A 50 21.49 -2.59 0.37
N ASN A 51 20.36 -3.31 0.47
CA ASN A 51 20.34 -4.72 0.81
C ASN A 51 19.44 -5.53 -0.16
N PRO A 52 20.01 -6.26 -1.13
CA PRO A 52 19.22 -7.01 -2.12
C PRO A 52 18.42 -8.17 -1.53
N GLU A 53 18.67 -8.56 -0.28
CA GLU A 53 17.93 -9.60 0.42
C GLU A 53 16.66 -9.08 1.14
N VAL A 54 16.46 -7.75 1.17
CA VAL A 54 15.27 -7.10 1.74
C VAL A 54 14.37 -6.61 0.61
N GLY A 55 13.15 -7.12 0.60
CA GLY A 55 12.08 -6.69 -0.28
C GLY A 55 11.01 -5.92 0.48
N TYR A 56 10.28 -5.13 -0.28
CA TYR A 56 9.11 -4.41 0.19
C TYR A 56 7.92 -4.71 -0.70
N ALA A 57 6.74 -4.81 -0.10
CA ALA A 57 5.53 -5.13 -0.87
C ALA A 57 4.25 -4.67 -0.18
N PHE A 58 3.14 -4.97 -0.85
CA PHE A 58 1.80 -4.86 -0.30
C PHE A 58 1.18 -6.23 -0.31
N ALA A 59 0.28 -6.51 0.63
CA ALA A 59 -0.34 -7.83 0.71
C ALA A 59 -1.80 -7.79 1.15
N ALA A 60 -2.50 -8.89 0.89
CA ALA A 60 -3.70 -9.26 1.61
C ALA A 60 -3.36 -10.31 2.68
N MET A 61 -3.98 -10.17 3.85
CA MET A 61 -3.83 -11.08 4.98
C MET A 61 -5.21 -11.34 5.58
N THR A 62 -5.49 -12.58 5.95
CA THR A 62 -6.72 -12.93 6.65
C THR A 62 -6.79 -12.24 7.99
N SER A 63 -7.95 -11.71 8.33
CA SER A 63 -8.26 -11.16 9.64
C SER A 63 -9.63 -11.61 10.11
N THR A 64 -9.88 -11.60 11.42
CA THR A 64 -11.25 -11.81 11.94
C THR A 64 -12.11 -10.60 11.59
N THR A 65 -11.49 -9.41 11.68
CA THR A 65 -12.07 -8.14 11.29
C THR A 65 -11.02 -7.28 10.59
N GLU A 66 -11.44 -6.58 9.54
CA GLU A 66 -10.56 -5.71 8.73
C GLU A 66 -9.79 -4.67 9.57
N ASP A 67 -10.31 -4.26 10.73
CA ASP A 67 -9.65 -3.29 11.61
C ASP A 67 -8.38 -3.80 12.30
N GLU A 68 -8.16 -5.13 12.35
CA GLU A 68 -7.00 -5.76 12.98
C GLU A 68 -5.70 -5.41 12.25
N ASN A 69 -5.70 -5.61 10.93
CA ASN A 69 -4.45 -5.65 10.16
C ASN A 69 -4.40 -4.65 9.02
N GLU A 70 -5.53 -4.10 8.56
CA GLU A 70 -5.48 -3.14 7.45
C GLU A 70 -4.57 -1.95 7.76
N CYS A 71 -3.72 -1.64 6.78
CA CYS A 71 -2.63 -0.68 6.80
C CYS A 71 -1.53 -0.93 7.82
N ALA A 72 -1.57 -2.03 8.59
CA ALA A 72 -0.45 -2.43 9.43
C ALA A 72 0.69 -2.98 8.57
N CYS A 73 1.91 -2.84 9.07
CA CYS A 73 3.08 -3.41 8.42
C CYS A 73 3.71 -4.54 9.24
N TYR A 74 4.28 -5.49 8.50
CA TYR A 74 4.89 -6.69 9.05
C TYR A 74 6.19 -6.99 8.36
N VAL A 75 7.06 -7.71 9.04
CA VAL A 75 8.28 -8.28 8.47
C VAL A 75 8.17 -9.79 8.56
N ALA A 76 8.36 -10.46 7.43
CA ALA A 76 8.40 -11.92 7.35
C ALA A 76 9.69 -12.38 6.70
N GLU A 77 10.24 -13.48 7.21
CA GLU A 77 11.39 -14.17 6.60
C GLU A 77 10.91 -15.40 5.85
N PHE A 78 11.55 -15.68 4.71
CA PHE A 78 11.20 -16.78 3.82
C PHE A 78 12.36 -17.77 3.70
N SER A 79 12.03 -19.05 3.60
CA SER A 79 12.98 -20.11 3.26
C SER A 79 13.03 -20.34 1.75
N GLY A 80 14.10 -20.98 1.28
CA GLY A 80 14.25 -21.33 -0.14
C GLY A 80 14.66 -20.20 -1.07
N SER A 81 14.93 -18.99 -0.56
CA SER A 81 15.51 -17.89 -1.35
C SER A 81 16.89 -18.26 -1.89
N LYS A 82 17.15 -17.94 -3.16
CA LYS A 82 18.51 -18.05 -3.73
C LYS A 82 19.46 -17.07 -3.03
N PRO A 83 20.77 -17.37 -2.91
CA PRO A 83 21.73 -16.42 -2.35
C PRO A 83 21.70 -15.07 -3.06
N GLY A 84 21.71 -13.97 -2.31
CA GLY A 84 21.64 -12.61 -2.86
C GLY A 84 20.28 -12.23 -3.46
N LYS A 85 19.22 -13.00 -3.16
CA LYS A 85 17.84 -12.68 -3.49
C LYS A 85 17.03 -12.45 -2.22
N ILE A 86 15.84 -11.90 -2.40
CA ILE A 86 15.03 -11.48 -1.28
C ILE A 86 14.66 -12.69 -0.42
N ASN A 87 15.00 -12.59 0.87
CA ASN A 87 14.67 -13.56 1.90
C ASN A 87 13.87 -12.95 3.05
N THR A 88 13.80 -11.62 3.11
CA THR A 88 13.07 -10.84 4.10
C THR A 88 12.11 -9.91 3.37
N LEU A 89 10.82 -9.98 3.68
CA LEU A 89 9.81 -9.07 3.13
C LEU A 89 9.24 -8.19 4.22
N PHE A 90 9.37 -6.88 4.03
CA PHE A 90 8.68 -5.87 4.82
C PHE A 90 7.47 -5.41 4.01
N TYR A 91 6.25 -5.72 4.47
CA TYR A 91 5.05 -5.44 3.69
C TYR A 91 3.99 -4.70 4.49
N GLN A 92 3.15 -3.96 3.78
CA GLN A 92 1.93 -3.36 4.33
C GLN A 92 0.70 -4.17 3.88
N VAL A 93 -0.19 -4.48 4.82
CA VAL A 93 -1.48 -5.10 4.51
C VAL A 93 -2.42 -4.02 3.98
N ILE A 94 -2.93 -4.18 2.75
CA ILE A 94 -3.80 -3.18 2.10
C ILE A 94 -5.14 -3.75 1.64
N ASN A 95 -5.37 -5.04 1.90
CA ASN A 95 -6.60 -5.74 1.58
C ASN A 95 -6.78 -6.91 2.57
N ASP A 96 -8.01 -7.37 2.75
CA ASP A 96 -8.31 -8.59 3.50
C ASP A 96 -8.33 -9.80 2.54
N GLY A 97 -7.70 -10.90 2.97
CA GLY A 97 -7.59 -12.13 2.19
C GLY A 97 -8.54 -13.22 2.72
N GLY A 98 -9.84 -13.10 2.45
CA GLY A 98 -10.84 -14.02 2.99
C GLY A 98 -10.68 -15.50 2.56
N ASP A 99 -9.94 -15.77 1.49
CA ASP A 99 -9.59 -17.10 0.97
C ASP A 99 -8.17 -17.56 1.33
N VAL A 100 -7.41 -16.69 1.98
CA VAL A 100 -6.09 -17.01 2.49
C VAL A 100 -6.27 -17.87 3.74
N THR A 101 -5.63 -19.04 3.80
CA THR A 101 -5.67 -19.89 5.01
C THR A 101 -5.07 -19.12 6.19
N SER A 102 -5.32 -19.53 7.43
CA SER A 102 -4.94 -18.78 8.65
C SER A 102 -3.47 -18.34 8.76
N ASP A 103 -2.58 -18.90 7.92
CA ASP A 103 -1.16 -18.58 7.86
C ASP A 103 -0.69 -18.12 6.47
N GLY A 104 -1.58 -17.87 5.51
CA GLY A 104 -1.22 -17.45 4.15
C GLY A 104 -1.01 -15.94 4.02
N LEU A 105 -0.35 -15.54 2.93
CA LEU A 105 -0.08 -14.14 2.59
C LEU A 105 -0.17 -13.97 1.07
N ASP A 106 -1.09 -13.13 0.60
CA ASP A 106 -1.21 -12.81 -0.82
C ASP A 106 -0.42 -11.54 -1.13
N ILE A 107 0.79 -11.71 -1.66
CA ILE A 107 1.66 -10.59 -2.02
C ILE A 107 1.19 -10.01 -3.35
N LEU A 108 0.92 -8.71 -3.36
CA LEU A 108 0.51 -7.99 -4.56
C LEU A 108 1.69 -7.82 -5.51
N VAL A 109 1.71 -8.64 -6.55
CA VAL A 109 2.72 -8.58 -7.61
C VAL A 109 2.06 -8.70 -8.98
N PRO A 110 2.23 -7.73 -9.89
CA PRO A 110 1.68 -7.84 -11.23
C PRO A 110 2.16 -9.10 -11.95
N GLY A 111 1.26 -9.81 -12.62
CA GLY A 111 1.60 -11.05 -13.32
C GLY A 111 1.66 -12.29 -12.44
N MET A 112 1.23 -12.23 -11.17
CA MET A 112 1.05 -13.41 -10.29
C MET A 112 -0.35 -14.06 -10.36
N GLY A 113 -1.20 -13.58 -11.28
CA GLY A 113 -2.56 -14.08 -11.47
C GLY A 113 -3.61 -13.11 -10.94
N ILE A 114 -4.78 -13.10 -11.58
CA ILE A 114 -5.90 -12.22 -11.24
C ILE A 114 -6.78 -12.79 -10.14
N GLY A 115 -6.64 -14.08 -9.83
CA GLY A 115 -7.39 -14.77 -8.79
C GLY A 115 -8.89 -14.84 -9.04
N ALA A 116 -9.68 -14.78 -7.96
CA ALA A 116 -11.14 -14.89 -8.02
C ALA A 116 -11.82 -13.67 -8.66
N MET A 117 -11.25 -12.48 -8.50
CA MET A 117 -11.84 -11.21 -8.96
C MET A 117 -11.45 -10.89 -10.40
N THR A 118 -11.94 -11.70 -11.33
CA THR A 118 -11.50 -11.70 -12.75
C THR A 118 -11.83 -10.43 -13.54
N GLN A 119 -12.76 -9.60 -13.09
CA GLN A 119 -13.21 -8.43 -13.85
C GLN A 119 -12.37 -7.17 -13.61
N GLY A 120 -11.64 -7.07 -12.49
CA GLY A 120 -10.91 -5.84 -12.13
C GLY A 120 -9.91 -5.41 -13.20
N CYS A 121 -8.96 -6.30 -13.53
CA CYS A 121 -7.95 -6.04 -14.56
C CYS A 121 -8.55 -5.81 -15.95
N LYS A 122 -9.58 -6.59 -16.31
CA LYS A 122 -10.28 -6.46 -17.60
C LYS A 122 -10.96 -5.10 -17.73
N ASN A 123 -11.63 -4.65 -16.66
CA ASN A 123 -12.31 -3.36 -16.65
C ASN A 123 -11.32 -2.19 -16.63
N GLN A 124 -10.16 -2.35 -15.97
CA GLN A 124 -9.12 -1.33 -15.96
C GLN A 124 -8.43 -1.19 -17.32
N TRP A 125 -8.15 -2.31 -17.97
CA TRP A 125 -7.35 -2.39 -19.18
C TRP A 125 -8.12 -3.08 -20.32
N PRO A 126 -9.22 -2.49 -20.80
CA PRO A 126 -10.15 -3.15 -21.74
C PRO A 126 -9.53 -3.50 -23.10
N ASN A 127 -8.42 -2.85 -23.46
CA ASN A 127 -7.69 -3.10 -24.70
C ASN A 127 -6.54 -4.12 -24.55
N SER A 128 -6.36 -4.69 -23.35
CA SER A 128 -5.34 -5.71 -23.11
C SER A 128 -5.90 -7.11 -23.30
N ASP A 129 -5.10 -7.99 -23.91
CA ASP A 129 -5.37 -9.42 -23.88
C ASP A 129 -4.95 -10.00 -22.54
N ILE A 130 -5.89 -10.09 -21.61
CA ILE A 130 -5.68 -10.62 -20.26
C ILE A 130 -5.21 -12.08 -20.30
N SER A 131 -5.55 -12.85 -21.34
CA SER A 131 -5.10 -14.26 -21.45
C SER A 131 -3.59 -14.37 -21.65
N SER A 132 -2.96 -13.33 -22.20
CA SER A 132 -1.52 -13.20 -22.35
C SER A 132 -0.79 -12.79 -21.05
N TRP A 133 -1.51 -12.59 -19.95
CA TRP A 133 -0.94 -12.29 -18.62
C TRP A 133 -0.72 -13.54 -17.77
N GLY A 134 -0.94 -14.72 -18.36
CA GLY A 134 -0.73 -16.02 -17.75
C GLY A 134 -1.99 -16.62 -17.15
N LYS A 135 -1.80 -17.61 -16.28
CA LYS A 135 -2.87 -18.36 -15.63
C LYS A 135 -3.67 -17.47 -14.68
N GLN A 136 -4.96 -17.77 -14.52
CA GLN A 136 -5.80 -17.07 -13.55
C GLN A 136 -5.21 -17.10 -12.13
N TYR A 137 -4.67 -18.25 -11.72
CA TYR A 137 -3.91 -18.45 -10.48
C TYR A 137 -2.46 -18.79 -10.84
N GLY A 138 -1.50 -18.07 -10.27
CA GLY A 138 -0.06 -18.25 -10.54
C GLY A 138 0.48 -17.36 -11.68
N GLY A 139 -0.40 -16.83 -12.54
CA GLY A 139 -0.03 -15.86 -13.57
C GLY A 139 0.99 -16.41 -14.56
N LEU A 140 2.08 -15.67 -14.74
CA LEU A 140 3.15 -15.98 -15.69
C LEU A 140 4.10 -17.10 -15.24
N ASP A 141 3.91 -17.68 -14.05
CA ASP A 141 4.87 -18.61 -13.43
C ASP A 141 6.31 -18.04 -13.45
N HIS A 142 7.20 -18.57 -14.30
CA HIS A 142 8.57 -18.10 -14.49
C HIS A 142 8.83 -17.44 -15.86
N ASP A 143 7.78 -17.18 -16.64
CA ASP A 143 7.90 -16.53 -17.95
C ASP A 143 8.13 -15.02 -17.81
N ALA A 144 9.41 -14.64 -17.70
CA ALA A 144 9.81 -13.24 -17.64
C ALA A 144 9.49 -12.47 -18.93
N ALA A 145 9.47 -13.12 -20.11
CA ALA A 145 9.15 -12.45 -21.36
C ALA A 145 7.67 -12.00 -21.39
N GLY A 146 6.80 -12.79 -20.75
CA GLY A 146 5.38 -12.45 -20.58
C GLY A 146 5.13 -11.14 -19.83
N CYS A 147 6.08 -10.63 -19.03
CA CYS A 147 5.96 -9.31 -18.40
C CYS A 147 5.79 -8.18 -19.41
N ALA A 148 6.27 -8.33 -20.65
CA ALA A 148 6.09 -7.34 -21.72
C ALA A 148 4.61 -7.20 -22.17
N ASN A 149 3.76 -8.18 -21.87
CA ASN A 149 2.33 -8.16 -22.21
C ASN A 149 1.50 -7.33 -21.21
N LEU A 150 2.07 -7.00 -20.05
CA LEU A 150 1.40 -6.16 -19.05
C LEU A 150 1.53 -4.68 -19.42
N PRO A 151 0.61 -3.81 -18.93
CA PRO A 151 0.74 -2.36 -19.05
C PRO A 151 2.13 -1.89 -18.60
N LYS A 152 2.72 -0.93 -19.33
CA LYS A 152 4.10 -0.49 -19.13
C LYS A 152 4.44 -0.18 -17.67
N ASP A 153 3.52 0.46 -16.96
CA ASP A 153 3.72 0.84 -15.57
C ASP A 153 3.76 -0.36 -14.60
N LEU A 154 3.22 -1.53 -14.98
CA LEU A 154 3.19 -2.76 -14.18
C LEU A 154 4.35 -3.73 -14.47
N GLN A 155 5.10 -3.50 -15.56
CA GLN A 155 6.15 -4.43 -16.00
C GLN A 155 7.30 -4.52 -14.99
N ARG A 156 7.61 -3.42 -14.27
CA ARG A 156 8.67 -3.42 -13.25
C ARG A 156 8.35 -4.39 -12.10
N GLY A 157 7.15 -4.33 -11.53
CA GLY A 157 6.75 -5.24 -10.46
C GLY A 157 6.62 -6.68 -10.94
N CYS A 158 6.18 -6.89 -12.18
CA CYS A 158 6.22 -8.22 -12.80
C CYS A 158 7.65 -8.76 -12.87
N MET A 159 8.58 -7.98 -13.40
CA MET A 159 10.00 -8.38 -13.48
C MET A 159 10.65 -8.56 -12.11
N TRP A 160 10.21 -7.82 -11.09
CA TRP A 160 10.69 -7.99 -9.71
C TRP A 160 10.46 -9.42 -9.20
N ARG A 161 9.30 -10.02 -9.49
CA ARG A 161 9.05 -11.45 -9.18
C ARG A 161 10.13 -12.33 -9.79
N MET A 162 10.40 -12.12 -11.08
CA MET A 162 11.24 -13.00 -11.90
C MET A 162 12.73 -12.86 -11.58
N THR A 163 13.14 -11.65 -11.17
CA THR A 163 14.55 -11.29 -11.06
C THR A 163 15.02 -11.19 -9.62
N GLU A 164 14.21 -10.69 -8.69
CA GLU A 164 14.66 -10.36 -7.33
C GLU A 164 14.04 -11.25 -6.25
N TRP A 165 12.78 -11.62 -6.40
CA TRP A 165 12.07 -12.47 -5.43
C TRP A 165 12.26 -13.96 -5.68
N GLY A 166 11.95 -14.43 -6.90
CA GLY A 166 11.98 -15.85 -7.26
C GLY A 166 10.83 -16.66 -6.65
N ASP A 167 11.16 -17.83 -6.11
CA ASP A 167 10.18 -18.83 -5.65
C ASP A 167 10.09 -18.93 -4.13
N SER A 168 10.51 -17.88 -3.43
CA SER A 168 10.41 -17.80 -1.97
C SER A 168 8.94 -17.72 -1.54
N VAL A 169 8.38 -18.87 -1.17
CA VAL A 169 6.94 -19.01 -0.86
C VAL A 169 6.66 -19.57 0.54
N THR A 170 7.68 -19.97 1.30
CA THR A 170 7.50 -20.56 2.64
C THR A 170 8.04 -19.63 3.72
N MET A 171 7.16 -19.13 4.58
CA MET A 171 7.56 -18.32 5.73
C MET A 171 8.30 -19.18 6.77
N LYS A 172 9.44 -18.69 7.29
CA LYS A 172 10.25 -19.36 8.34
C LYS A 172 9.60 -19.33 9.73
N GLY A 173 8.56 -18.53 9.90
CA GLY A 173 7.86 -18.32 11.15
C GLY A 173 6.72 -17.33 10.97
N LYS A 174 6.21 -16.81 12.08
CA LYS A 174 5.14 -15.81 12.07
C LYS A 174 5.69 -14.43 11.69
N PRO A 175 4.99 -13.67 10.83
CA PRO A 175 5.34 -12.27 10.55
C PRO A 175 5.33 -11.42 11.83
N GLN A 176 6.30 -10.53 11.97
CA GLN A 176 6.38 -9.59 13.09
C GLN A 176 5.73 -8.26 12.72
N ARG A 177 4.73 -7.81 13.49
CA ARG A 177 4.15 -6.47 13.34
C ARG A 177 5.19 -5.41 13.71
N VAL A 178 5.39 -4.44 12.82
CA VAL A 178 6.34 -3.32 13.00
C VAL A 178 5.72 -2.02 12.52
N ARG A 179 6.32 -0.88 12.89
CA ARG A 179 5.96 0.42 12.34
C ARG A 179 6.20 0.45 10.84
N CYS A 180 5.23 0.94 10.09
CA CYS A 180 5.37 1.11 8.65
C CYS A 180 6.53 2.03 8.25
N SER A 181 7.23 1.68 7.17
CA SER A 181 8.26 2.56 6.60
C SER A 181 7.66 3.69 5.79
N LYS A 182 8.41 4.79 5.64
CA LYS A 182 8.06 5.91 4.74
C LYS A 182 7.73 5.40 3.34
N GLY A 183 8.56 4.52 2.76
CA GLY A 183 8.34 3.94 1.43
C GLY A 183 7.00 3.22 1.24
N HIS A 184 6.41 2.60 2.27
CA HIS A 184 5.06 2.05 2.20
C HIS A 184 4.01 3.18 2.17
N ILE A 185 4.12 4.11 3.12
CA ILE A 185 3.19 5.24 3.26
C ILE A 185 3.25 6.17 2.03
N ASP A 186 4.41 6.32 1.40
CA ASP A 186 4.60 7.09 0.17
C ASP A 186 3.79 6.53 -1.01
N ARG A 187 3.48 5.23 -1.00
CA ARG A 187 2.74 4.53 -2.07
C ARG A 187 1.26 4.31 -1.73
N THR A 188 0.89 4.27 -0.46
CA THR A 188 -0.51 4.00 -0.04
C THR A 188 -1.18 5.20 0.59
N GLY A 189 -0.41 6.10 1.19
CA GLY A 189 -0.90 7.17 2.05
C GLY A 189 -1.63 6.69 3.30
N CYS A 190 -1.66 5.38 3.56
CA CYS A 190 -2.37 4.80 4.69
C CYS A 190 -1.41 4.50 5.82
N GLN A 191 -1.63 5.14 6.96
CA GLN A 191 -0.87 4.91 8.19
C GLN A 191 -1.86 4.67 9.31
N ARG A 192 -1.62 3.65 10.15
CA ARG A 192 -2.47 3.42 11.31
C ARG A 192 -2.19 4.44 12.41
N LYS A 193 -3.15 4.65 13.30
CA LYS A 193 -2.98 5.51 14.48
C LYS A 193 -2.32 4.79 15.66
N ASP A 194 -2.21 3.46 15.58
CA ASP A 194 -1.65 2.55 16.59
C ASP A 194 -0.34 1.89 16.10
N GLU A 195 0.52 2.63 15.40
CA GLU A 195 1.83 2.13 14.97
C GLU A 195 2.66 1.66 16.18
N PRO A 196 3.16 0.41 16.22
CA PRO A 196 3.88 -0.12 17.37
C PRO A 196 5.25 0.56 17.51
N ALA A 197 5.85 0.63 18.70
CA ALA A 197 7.20 1.18 18.86
C ALA A 197 8.28 0.39 18.09
N ALA A 198 8.08 -0.92 17.89
CA ALA A 198 8.99 -1.78 17.15
C ALA A 198 9.15 -1.33 15.69
N THR A 199 10.38 -1.28 15.21
CA THR A 199 10.74 -0.96 13.81
C THR A 199 11.47 -2.12 13.17
N PHE A 200 11.55 -2.15 11.84
CA PHE A 200 12.40 -3.10 11.14
C PHE A 200 13.87 -2.93 11.55
N GLN A 201 14.51 -4.05 11.92
CA GLN A 201 15.90 -4.13 12.34
C GLN A 201 16.73 -4.73 11.20
N GLY A 202 17.97 -4.26 11.04
CA GLY A 202 18.91 -4.78 10.04
C GLY A 202 19.54 -3.70 9.18
N HIS A 203 20.26 -4.12 8.15
CA HIS A 203 20.89 -3.25 7.17
C HIS A 203 19.93 -3.01 5.99
N TYR A 204 19.51 -1.76 5.78
CA TYR A 204 18.59 -1.32 4.73
C TYR A 204 18.65 0.20 4.53
N ASP A 205 18.01 0.73 3.48
CA ASP A 205 18.00 2.16 3.18
C ASP A 205 17.06 2.91 4.12
N THR A 206 17.58 3.32 5.28
CA THR A 206 16.82 4.09 6.26
C THR A 206 16.41 5.48 5.78
N SER A 207 17.04 6.02 4.73
CA SER A 207 16.71 7.36 4.21
C SER A 207 15.33 7.36 3.53
N LYS A 208 15.06 6.33 2.71
CA LYS A 208 13.78 6.14 2.00
C LYS A 208 12.81 5.20 2.72
N ASN A 209 13.34 4.18 3.39
CA ASN A 209 12.56 3.10 3.99
C ASN A 209 12.64 3.09 5.53
N GLY A 210 13.13 4.15 6.14
CA GLY A 210 13.09 4.33 7.60
C GLY A 210 11.64 4.39 8.14
N PRO A 211 11.46 4.26 9.47
CA PRO A 211 10.14 4.31 10.10
C PRO A 211 9.43 5.64 9.80
N ALA A 212 8.16 5.57 9.41
CA ALA A 212 7.34 6.76 9.19
C ALA A 212 6.88 7.35 10.54
N PRO A 213 7.12 8.65 10.81
CA PRO A 213 6.59 9.29 12.01
C PRO A 213 5.05 9.33 11.99
N ASP A 214 4.40 9.51 13.13
CA ASP A 214 2.94 9.53 13.20
C ASP A 214 2.33 10.67 12.37
N GLY A 215 1.34 10.32 11.56
CA GLY A 215 0.68 11.20 10.59
C GLY A 215 1.60 11.68 9.46
N TYR A 216 2.60 10.88 9.10
CA TYR A 216 3.56 11.20 8.05
C TYR A 216 2.86 11.62 6.75
N ILE A 217 3.41 12.67 6.11
CA ILE A 217 2.89 13.15 4.83
C ILE A 217 3.67 12.42 3.72
N PRO A 218 2.99 11.66 2.85
CA PRO A 218 3.63 10.94 1.75
C PRO A 218 4.45 11.86 0.84
N ASP A 219 5.60 11.35 0.38
CA ASP A 219 6.37 11.96 -0.69
C ASP A 219 5.59 11.87 -2.01
N SER A 220 5.09 13.01 -2.46
CA SER A 220 4.32 13.13 -3.70
C SER A 220 5.09 12.73 -4.96
N ALA A 221 6.43 12.68 -4.92
CA ALA A 221 7.23 12.20 -6.05
C ALA A 221 7.06 10.68 -6.28
N VAL A 222 6.69 9.91 -5.25
CA VAL A 222 6.59 8.44 -5.33
C VAL A 222 5.26 8.01 -5.96
N CYS A 223 4.14 8.55 -5.47
CA CYS A 223 2.81 8.15 -5.95
C CYS A 223 1.84 9.33 -6.18
N GLY A 224 2.30 10.59 -6.14
CA GLY A 224 1.40 11.75 -6.28
C GLY A 224 0.48 11.98 -5.07
N ILE A 225 0.70 11.27 -3.97
CA ILE A 225 -0.03 11.43 -2.71
C ILE A 225 0.58 12.61 -1.93
N GLY A 226 -0.24 13.40 -1.22
CA GLY A 226 0.25 14.48 -0.35
C GLY A 226 0.64 15.80 -1.05
N GLY A 227 0.80 15.83 -2.39
CA GLY A 227 1.14 17.06 -3.13
C GLY A 227 0.02 18.13 -3.10
N SER A 228 0.38 19.41 -3.06
CA SER A 228 -0.58 20.54 -3.13
C SER A 228 -1.02 20.88 -4.56
N GLY A 229 -0.35 20.30 -5.57
CA GLY A 229 -0.61 20.55 -7.00
C GLY A 229 -1.70 19.67 -7.62
N SER A 230 -2.36 20.19 -8.66
CA SER A 230 -3.50 19.57 -9.35
C SER A 230 -3.16 18.36 -10.22
N SER A 231 -1.91 17.90 -10.29
CA SER A 231 -1.47 17.19 -11.48
C SER A 231 -1.99 15.75 -11.62
N ARG A 232 -2.57 15.12 -10.59
CA ARG A 232 -3.09 13.73 -10.67
C ARG A 232 -4.21 13.42 -9.66
N ARG A 233 -5.27 14.23 -9.60
CA ARG A 233 -6.43 13.97 -8.72
C ARG A 233 -7.76 14.06 -9.46
N SER A 234 -8.68 13.14 -9.18
CA SER A 234 -9.97 13.07 -9.88
C SER A 234 -10.92 14.25 -9.61
N ALA A 235 -10.86 14.87 -8.42
CA ALA A 235 -11.83 15.90 -8.01
C ALA A 235 -11.17 17.13 -7.37
N GLY A 236 -9.85 17.30 -7.49
CA GLY A 236 -9.10 18.42 -6.90
C GLY A 236 -9.12 18.49 -5.36
N GLN A 237 -9.75 17.52 -4.68
CA GLN A 237 -9.85 17.46 -3.23
C GLN A 237 -8.57 16.87 -2.60
N PRO A 238 -8.23 17.22 -1.35
CA PRO A 238 -7.07 16.63 -0.69
C PRO A 238 -7.30 15.15 -0.38
N PHE A 239 -6.33 14.32 -0.73
CA PHE A 239 -6.30 12.91 -0.31
C PHE A 239 -5.96 12.79 1.17
N VAL A 240 -4.96 13.55 1.61
CA VAL A 240 -4.52 13.62 3.00
C VAL A 240 -5.32 14.70 3.71
N ALA A 241 -5.95 14.37 4.83
CA ALA A 241 -6.62 15.37 5.66
C ALA A 241 -5.65 16.52 6.02
N ARG A 242 -6.06 17.78 5.84
CA ARG A 242 -5.25 18.92 6.26
C ARG A 242 -5.02 18.80 7.77
N ARG A 243 -3.76 18.72 8.20
CA ARG A 243 -3.43 18.92 9.62
C ARG A 243 -3.90 20.33 9.98
N HIS A 244 -4.98 20.44 10.75
CA HIS A 244 -5.20 21.67 11.49
C HIS A 244 -4.01 21.78 12.44
N HIS A 245 -3.15 22.76 12.22
CA HIS A 245 -2.24 23.20 13.26
C HIS A 245 -3.12 23.50 14.47
N LEU A 246 -3.02 22.66 15.52
CA LEU A 246 -3.50 23.02 16.84
C LEU A 246 -2.75 24.29 17.19
N HIS A 247 -3.40 25.44 17.02
CA HIS A 247 -2.94 26.67 17.63
C HIS A 247 -2.88 26.38 19.13
N HIS A 248 -1.66 26.30 19.66
CA HIS A 248 -1.47 26.46 21.10
C HIS A 248 -2.12 27.79 21.48
N PRO A 249 -3.14 27.81 22.35
CA PRO A 249 -3.59 29.07 22.89
C PRO A 249 -2.44 29.60 23.74
N THR A 250 -1.87 30.72 23.31
CA THR A 250 -0.98 31.55 24.11
C THR A 250 -1.67 31.82 25.44
N VAL A 251 -1.08 31.30 26.52
CA VAL A 251 -1.46 31.63 27.89
C VAL A 251 -1.10 33.09 28.11
N HIS A 252 -2.08 33.99 28.01
CA HIS A 252 -1.97 35.31 28.59
C HIS A 252 -2.51 35.26 30.01
N GLN A 253 -1.59 35.34 30.98
CA GLN A 253 -1.90 35.83 32.32
C GLN A 253 -2.35 37.28 32.22
N GLY A 254 -3.55 37.57 32.72
CA GLY A 254 -4.11 38.91 32.89
C GLY A 254 -5.27 38.85 33.88
N ALA A 255 -5.13 39.58 34.97
CA ALA A 255 -5.93 39.50 36.19
C ALA A 255 -7.33 40.15 36.09
N ALA A 256 -8.21 39.67 36.98
CA ALA A 256 -9.37 40.31 37.64
C ALA A 256 -10.18 41.39 36.88
N ASP A 257 -11.50 41.20 36.74
CA ASP A 257 -12.47 41.77 37.69
C ASP A 257 -13.93 41.33 37.45
N ALA A 258 -14.74 41.55 38.48
CA ALA A 258 -16.12 41.14 38.74
C ALA A 258 -17.22 41.52 37.71
N GLY A 259 -18.37 40.83 37.78
CA GLY A 259 -19.65 41.39 37.31
C GLY A 259 -20.73 40.39 36.89
N THR A 260 -21.71 40.19 37.76
CA THR A 260 -23.00 39.50 37.62
C THR A 260 -23.84 39.88 36.38
N CYS A 261 -24.61 38.93 35.83
CA CYS A 261 -26.09 38.89 35.96
C CYS A 261 -26.76 37.75 35.16
N LYS A 262 -27.80 37.18 35.79
CA LYS A 262 -28.73 36.17 35.25
C LYS A 262 -29.80 36.79 34.33
N ALA A 263 -30.30 35.98 33.39
CA ALA A 263 -31.70 35.57 33.34
C ALA A 263 -31.76 34.18 32.68
#